data_AF-A0A8C5IEE7-F1
#
_entry.id   AF-A0A8C5IEE7-F1
#
_cell.length_a   1.000
_cell.length_b   1.000
_cell.length_c   1.000
_cell.angle_alpha   90.00
_cell.angle_beta   90.00
_cell.angle_gamma   90.00
#
_symmetry.space_group_name_H-M   'P 1'
#
loop_
_entity.id
_entity.type
_entity.pdbx_description
1 polymer ?
#
loop_
_entity_poly.entity_id
_entity_poly.type
_entity_poly.pdbx_seq_one_letter_code
_entity_poly.pdbx_strand_id
1 'polypeptide(L)'
;MAPGAPREAGVWRQTRALLFKNCLIKCRTKKSSVQEVLFPLFFLFWLILMSMMHPHRKYDEVPNTDLGPLDPSVLVNFVIGYTPPTAQARDIMRKVASDNFEDGLITEEYLSEEELEEASLLKPSNFVGVVFKDSMSYQLRFHDSIAMSSIYTESRATCSNLRKSCESVTYWSSGFTALQACIDAAIIQLKTNHSVWEQLDLTRAMVMGEAAVVEIDNFPRAIILIYLVIAFSPFGYYLAIHIVAEKERKLKEFLKILGLHDTAFWYVSVCYNLFFIKEKKN
;
A
#
# COMPACT_ATOMS: atom_id res chain seq x y z
N MET A 1 72.24 -29.94 33.72
CA MET A 1 71.16 -29.56 34.66
C MET A 1 70.48 -28.34 34.05
N ALA A 2 69.39 -28.54 33.30
CA ALA A 2 68.64 -27.46 32.66
C ALA A 2 67.29 -27.31 33.36
N PRO A 3 66.83 -26.08 33.64
CA PRO A 3 65.62 -25.82 34.42
C PRO A 3 64.38 -26.15 33.59
N GLY A 4 63.38 -26.78 34.21
CA GLY A 4 62.13 -27.15 33.56
C GLY A 4 61.31 -25.93 33.12
N ALA A 5 60.97 -25.89 31.83
CA ALA A 5 60.01 -24.93 31.29
C ALA A 5 58.60 -25.21 31.86
N PRO A 6 57.79 -24.16 32.17
CA PRO A 6 56.43 -24.37 32.64
C PRO A 6 55.59 -24.95 31.51
N ARG A 7 54.79 -25.97 31.82
CA ARG A 7 53.83 -26.57 30.89
C ARG A 7 52.73 -25.56 30.57
N GLU A 8 52.83 -24.90 29.41
CA GLU A 8 51.72 -24.12 28.88
C GLU A 8 50.53 -25.05 28.59
N ALA A 9 49.45 -24.88 29.35
CA ALA A 9 48.22 -25.59 29.11
C ALA A 9 47.63 -25.09 27.78
N GLY A 10 47.62 -25.95 26.76
CA GLY A 10 47.14 -25.59 25.43
C GLY A 10 45.74 -24.96 25.45
N VAL A 11 45.60 -23.84 24.76
CA VAL A 11 44.38 -22.99 24.69
C VAL A 11 43.12 -23.83 24.46
N TRP A 12 43.20 -24.88 23.63
CA TRP A 12 42.08 -25.79 23.35
C TRP A 12 41.59 -26.62 24.54
N ARG A 13 42.50 -27.07 25.43
CA ARG A 13 42.12 -27.79 26.66
C ARG A 13 41.44 -26.84 27.64
N GLN A 14 41.92 -25.60 27.72
CA GLN A 14 41.33 -24.57 28.57
C GLN A 14 39.95 -24.14 28.06
N THR A 15 39.78 -23.91 26.75
CA THR A 15 38.47 -23.57 26.16
C THR A 15 37.46 -24.71 26.31
N ARG A 16 37.86 -25.97 26.13
CA ARG A 16 36.99 -27.13 26.34
C ARG A 16 36.55 -27.27 27.81
N ALA A 17 37.46 -27.08 28.76
CA ALA A 17 37.13 -27.15 30.19
C ALA A 17 36.18 -26.00 30.61
N LEU A 18 36.39 -24.80 30.09
CA LEU A 18 35.53 -23.64 30.33
C LEU A 18 34.13 -23.83 29.72
N LEU A 19 34.04 -24.36 28.50
CA LEU A 19 32.77 -24.71 27.86
C LEU A 19 32.01 -25.75 28.69
N PHE A 20 32.69 -26.79 29.16
CA PHE A 20 32.08 -27.82 30.00
C PHE A 20 31.56 -27.26 31.33
N LYS A 21 32.34 -26.39 31.99
CA LYS A 21 31.90 -25.67 33.19
C LYS A 21 30.68 -24.80 32.92
N ASN A 22 30.66 -24.05 31.81
CA ASN A 22 29.53 -23.20 31.44
C ASN A 22 28.27 -24.02 31.11
N CYS A 23 28.40 -25.16 30.42
CA CYS A 23 27.30 -26.12 30.23
C CYS A 23 26.75 -26.64 31.57
N LEU A 24 27.61 -27.05 32.50
CA LEU A 24 27.19 -27.55 33.81
C LEU A 24 26.47 -26.48 34.65
N ILE A 25 26.94 -25.24 34.62
CA ILE A 25 26.29 -24.11 35.30
C ILE A 25 24.89 -23.88 34.73
N LYS A 26 24.73 -23.93 33.40
CA LYS A 26 23.44 -23.75 32.72
C LYS A 26 22.49 -24.92 32.93
N CYS A 27 23.00 -26.16 33.01
CA CYS A 27 22.22 -27.33 33.44
C CYS A 27 21.69 -27.22 34.88
N ARG A 28 22.34 -26.41 35.74
CA ARG A 28 21.90 -26.16 37.12
C ARG A 28 20.86 -25.05 37.22
N THR A 29 20.83 -24.12 36.27
CA THR A 29 19.86 -23.00 36.19
C THR A 29 18.75 -23.24 35.15
N LYS A 30 18.15 -24.45 35.15
CA LYS A 30 17.15 -24.90 34.17
C LYS A 30 16.01 -23.91 33.90
N LYS A 31 15.50 -23.21 34.92
CA LYS A 31 14.36 -22.27 34.76
C LYS A 31 14.73 -21.03 33.92
N SER A 32 15.92 -20.46 34.11
CA SER A 32 16.41 -19.31 33.32
C SER A 32 16.69 -19.73 31.87
N SER A 33 17.28 -20.91 31.68
CA SER A 33 17.64 -21.42 30.35
C SER A 33 16.43 -21.78 29.49
N VAL A 34 15.30 -22.18 30.09
CA VAL A 34 14.05 -22.45 29.35
C VAL A 34 13.39 -21.15 28.90
N GLN A 35 13.36 -20.15 29.77
CA GLN A 35 12.78 -18.83 29.47
C GLN A 35 13.57 -18.10 28.36
N GLU A 36 14.91 -18.22 28.37
CA GLU A 36 15.81 -17.69 27.33
C GLU A 36 15.49 -18.21 25.92
N VAL A 37 14.96 -19.43 25.78
CA VAL A 37 14.63 -20.06 24.49
C VAL A 37 13.17 -19.91 24.13
N LEU A 38 12.30 -20.02 25.13
CA LEU A 38 10.86 -19.97 24.93
C LEU A 38 10.42 -18.59 24.41
N PHE A 39 11.00 -17.49 24.91
CA PHE A 39 10.63 -16.15 24.46
C PHE A 39 10.94 -15.89 22.98
N PRO A 40 12.17 -16.11 22.49
CA PRO A 40 12.45 -15.96 21.07
C PRO A 40 11.60 -16.86 20.17
N LEU A 41 11.37 -18.12 20.57
CA LEU A 41 10.51 -19.03 19.82
C LEU A 41 9.06 -18.55 19.78
N PHE A 42 8.56 -18.03 20.90
CA PHE A 42 7.24 -17.43 20.99
C PHE A 42 7.12 -16.21 20.06
N PHE A 43 8.06 -15.27 20.11
CA PHE A 43 8.04 -14.10 19.21
C PHE A 43 8.20 -14.47 17.73
N LEU A 44 9.04 -15.46 17.40
CA LEU A 44 9.18 -15.97 16.03
C LEU A 44 7.90 -16.64 15.54
N PHE A 45 7.23 -17.40 16.40
CA PHE A 45 5.93 -17.99 16.09
C PHE A 45 4.88 -16.92 15.81
N TRP A 46 4.81 -15.87 16.64
CA TRP A 46 3.91 -14.73 16.40
C TRP A 46 4.24 -13.96 15.12
N LEU A 47 5.53 -13.79 14.80
CA LEU A 47 5.96 -13.18 13.54
C LEU A 47 5.48 -13.97 12.31
N ILE A 48 5.61 -15.30 12.36
CA ILE A 48 5.11 -16.18 11.30
C ILE A 48 3.59 -16.07 11.19
N LEU A 49 2.88 -16.09 12.32
CA LEU A 49 1.43 -15.92 12.35
C LEU A 49 1.01 -14.59 11.74
N MET A 50 1.62 -13.48 12.14
CA MET A 50 1.35 -12.14 11.60
C MET A 50 1.64 -12.07 10.09
N SER A 51 2.74 -12.70 9.64
CA SER A 51 3.08 -12.79 8.22
C SER A 51 2.08 -13.63 7.43
N MET A 52 1.50 -14.67 8.03
CA MET A 52 0.46 -15.48 7.40
C MET A 52 -0.90 -14.78 7.36
N MET A 53 -1.21 -13.97 8.39
CA MET A 53 -2.47 -13.23 8.48
C MET A 53 -2.56 -12.08 7.47
N HIS A 54 -1.41 -11.49 7.08
CA HIS A 54 -1.33 -10.46 6.05
C HIS A 54 -0.46 -10.92 4.87
N PRO A 55 -0.97 -11.83 4.01
CA PRO A 55 -0.24 -12.21 2.80
C PRO A 55 -0.14 -11.02 1.86
N HIS A 56 0.96 -10.97 1.09
CA HIS A 56 1.11 -9.99 0.02
C HIS A 56 -0.05 -10.11 -0.97
N ARG A 57 -0.66 -8.98 -1.33
CA ARG A 57 -1.65 -8.95 -2.40
C ARG A 57 -0.93 -9.11 -3.72
N LYS A 58 -1.23 -10.20 -4.42
CA LYS A 58 -0.76 -10.45 -5.78
C LYS A 58 -1.90 -10.11 -6.71
N TYR A 59 -1.64 -9.24 -7.67
CA TYR A 59 -2.55 -8.98 -8.77
C TYR A 59 -1.99 -9.63 -10.02
N ASP A 60 -2.83 -10.43 -10.66
CA ASP A 60 -2.51 -11.00 -11.96
C ASP A 60 -2.53 -9.91 -13.04
N GLU A 61 -1.98 -10.24 -14.20
CA GLU A 61 -2.01 -9.38 -15.37
C GLU A 61 -3.46 -9.15 -15.81
N VAL A 62 -3.82 -7.88 -16.00
CA VAL A 62 -5.14 -7.49 -16.49
C VAL A 62 -5.00 -7.17 -17.97
N PRO A 63 -5.70 -7.87 -18.87
CA PRO A 63 -5.65 -7.56 -20.30
C PRO A 63 -6.38 -6.24 -20.61
N ASN A 64 -6.04 -5.63 -21.74
CA ASN A 64 -6.78 -4.46 -22.22
C ASN A 64 -8.26 -4.81 -22.43
N THR A 65 -9.15 -3.91 -22.04
CA THR A 65 -10.60 -4.09 -22.22
C THR A 65 -11.18 -2.95 -23.06
N ASP A 66 -11.91 -3.31 -24.11
CA ASP A 66 -12.66 -2.36 -24.94
C ASP A 66 -13.99 -2.03 -24.24
N LEU A 67 -14.24 -0.74 -23.98
CA LEU A 67 -15.49 -0.25 -23.39
C LEU A 67 -16.55 0.08 -24.46
N GLY A 68 -16.20 -0.08 -25.74
CA GLY A 68 -17.05 0.26 -26.87
C GLY A 68 -16.92 1.72 -27.31
N PRO A 69 -17.69 2.10 -28.35
CA PRO A 69 -17.79 3.48 -28.80
C PRO A 69 -18.51 4.35 -27.77
N LEU A 70 -18.36 5.67 -27.92
CA LEU A 70 -19.10 6.63 -27.12
C LEU A 70 -20.61 6.50 -27.44
N ASP A 71 -21.44 6.30 -26.43
CA ASP A 71 -22.90 6.22 -26.61
C ASP A 71 -23.60 7.45 -26.02
N PRO A 72 -23.95 8.46 -26.84
CA PRO A 72 -24.64 9.65 -26.37
C PRO A 72 -26.09 9.35 -25.94
N SER A 73 -26.71 8.24 -26.39
CA SER A 73 -28.13 7.95 -26.13
C SER A 73 -28.47 7.79 -24.65
N VAL A 74 -27.48 7.44 -23.83
CA VAL A 74 -27.57 7.38 -22.37
C VAL A 74 -28.04 8.71 -21.78
N LEU A 75 -27.70 9.84 -22.42
CA LEU A 75 -28.04 11.20 -21.98
C LEU A 75 -29.52 11.56 -22.15
N VAL A 76 -30.29 10.87 -22.99
CA VAL A 76 -31.72 11.15 -23.22
C VAL A 76 -32.53 10.98 -21.93
N ASN A 77 -32.07 10.11 -21.02
CA ASN A 77 -32.74 9.89 -19.74
C ASN A 77 -32.41 10.96 -18.69
N PHE A 78 -31.49 11.88 -18.98
CA PHE A 78 -31.02 12.90 -18.04
C PHE A 78 -31.65 14.27 -18.30
N VAL A 79 -31.90 15.00 -17.22
CA VAL A 79 -32.29 16.40 -17.23
C VAL A 79 -31.03 17.23 -17.00
N ILE A 80 -30.70 18.09 -17.96
CA ILE A 80 -29.47 18.89 -17.92
C ILE A 80 -29.80 20.32 -17.52
N GLY A 81 -29.49 20.68 -16.28
CA GLY A 81 -29.56 22.05 -15.80
C GLY A 81 -28.28 22.81 -16.14
N TYR A 82 -28.37 24.07 -16.55
CA TYR A 82 -27.17 24.90 -16.74
C TYR A 82 -27.30 26.32 -16.19
N THR A 83 -26.15 26.88 -15.77
CA THR A 83 -26.04 28.21 -15.17
C THR A 83 -24.65 28.82 -15.47
N PRO A 84 -24.50 30.15 -15.61
CA PRO A 84 -25.55 31.15 -15.78
C PRO A 84 -26.11 31.14 -17.22
N PRO A 85 -27.36 31.61 -17.44
CA PRO A 85 -28.05 31.52 -18.72
C PRO A 85 -27.64 32.68 -19.66
N THR A 86 -26.34 32.78 -19.92
CA THR A 86 -25.78 33.77 -20.85
C THR A 86 -26.18 33.44 -22.29
N ALA A 87 -26.09 34.42 -23.21
CA ALA A 87 -26.37 34.19 -24.62
C ALA A 87 -25.46 33.08 -25.20
N GLN A 88 -24.19 33.05 -24.80
CA GLN A 88 -23.24 32.01 -25.23
C GLN A 88 -23.61 30.63 -24.68
N ALA A 89 -23.93 30.50 -23.38
CA ALA A 89 -24.34 29.23 -22.80
C ALA A 89 -25.62 28.68 -23.46
N ARG A 90 -26.60 29.55 -23.75
CA ARG A 90 -27.81 29.20 -24.51
C ARG A 90 -27.51 28.68 -25.91
N ASP A 91 -26.57 29.32 -26.61
CA ASP A 91 -26.18 28.88 -27.95
C ASP A 91 -25.44 27.53 -27.92
N ILE A 92 -24.56 27.32 -26.94
CA ILE A 92 -23.87 26.03 -26.72
C ILE A 92 -24.90 24.93 -26.43
N MET A 93 -25.77 25.12 -25.45
CA MET A 93 -26.73 24.09 -25.04
C MET A 93 -27.78 23.80 -26.13
N ARG A 94 -28.19 24.81 -26.89
CA ARG A 94 -29.06 24.61 -28.07
C ARG A 94 -28.37 23.74 -29.12
N LYS A 95 -27.07 23.96 -29.35
CA LYS A 95 -26.28 23.17 -30.29
C LYS A 95 -26.10 21.74 -29.83
N VAL A 96 -25.83 21.53 -28.54
CA VAL A 96 -25.74 20.20 -27.91
C VAL A 96 -27.05 19.43 -28.08
N ALA A 97 -28.19 20.10 -27.87
CA ALA A 97 -29.50 19.48 -28.01
C ALA A 97 -29.88 19.15 -29.46
N SER A 98 -29.44 19.96 -30.45
CA SER A 98 -29.81 19.77 -31.86
C SER A 98 -28.96 18.73 -32.59
N ASP A 99 -27.65 18.68 -32.29
CA ASP A 99 -26.71 17.91 -33.10
C ASP A 99 -26.63 16.44 -32.70
N ASN A 100 -27.03 16.10 -31.47
CA ASN A 100 -26.78 14.79 -30.89
C ASN A 100 -28.06 13.97 -30.61
N PHE A 101 -29.25 14.58 -30.65
CA PHE A 101 -30.50 13.94 -30.23
C PHE A 101 -31.69 14.28 -31.14
N GLU A 102 -32.30 13.28 -31.76
CA GLU A 102 -33.51 13.46 -32.59
C GLU A 102 -34.75 13.85 -31.76
N ASP A 103 -34.90 13.27 -30.56
CA ASP A 103 -36.01 13.55 -29.63
C ASP A 103 -35.77 14.79 -28.74
N GLY A 104 -34.60 15.43 -28.85
CA GLY A 104 -34.21 16.58 -28.05
C GLY A 104 -33.84 16.25 -26.60
N LEU A 105 -32.80 16.91 -26.10
CA LEU A 105 -32.37 16.80 -24.71
C LEU A 105 -33.19 17.73 -23.81
N ILE A 106 -33.60 17.27 -22.63
CA ILE A 106 -34.32 18.12 -21.66
C ILE A 106 -33.31 19.04 -20.98
N THR A 107 -33.27 20.31 -21.38
CA THR A 107 -32.40 21.33 -20.78
C THR A 107 -33.21 22.33 -19.94
N GLU A 108 -32.76 22.59 -18.71
CA GLU A 108 -33.36 23.56 -17.80
C GLU A 108 -32.36 24.72 -17.54
N GLU A 109 -32.84 25.97 -17.56
CA GLU A 109 -32.01 27.16 -17.33
C GLU A 109 -32.14 27.61 -15.87
N TYR A 110 -31.01 27.92 -15.22
CA TYR A 110 -30.95 28.36 -13.83
C TYR A 110 -30.19 29.69 -13.72
N LEU A 111 -30.64 30.60 -12.86
CA LEU A 111 -30.05 31.94 -12.74
C LEU A 111 -28.79 31.96 -11.88
N SER A 112 -28.71 31.10 -10.88
CA SER A 112 -27.59 31.02 -9.94
C SER A 112 -27.09 29.58 -9.74
N GLU A 113 -25.91 29.42 -9.14
CA GLU A 113 -25.40 28.08 -8.80
C GLU A 113 -26.21 27.44 -7.66
N GLU A 114 -26.73 28.25 -6.74
CA GLU A 114 -27.54 27.79 -5.61
C GLU A 114 -28.89 27.20 -6.07
N GLU A 115 -29.57 27.85 -7.01
CA GLU A 115 -30.83 27.32 -7.58
C GLU A 115 -30.61 25.97 -8.28
N LEU A 116 -29.46 25.81 -8.95
CA LEU A 116 -29.07 24.58 -9.62
C LEU A 116 -28.75 23.46 -8.61
N GLU A 117 -28.11 23.78 -7.48
CA GLU A 117 -27.89 22.85 -6.38
C GLU A 117 -29.21 22.39 -5.75
N GLU A 118 -30.13 23.32 -5.47
CA GLU A 118 -31.45 22.99 -4.94
C GLU A 118 -32.24 22.07 -5.88
N ALA A 119 -32.21 22.34 -7.18
CA ALA A 119 -32.83 21.48 -8.19
C ALA A 119 -32.21 20.08 -8.24
N SER A 120 -30.88 19.99 -8.12
CA SER A 120 -30.17 18.71 -8.07
C SER A 120 -30.58 17.87 -6.86
N LEU A 121 -30.90 18.49 -5.72
CA LEU A 121 -31.39 17.79 -4.53
C LEU A 121 -32.84 17.31 -4.70
N LEU A 122 -33.66 18.05 -5.44
CA LEU A 122 -35.07 17.70 -5.69
C LEU A 122 -35.23 16.57 -6.72
N LYS A 123 -34.31 16.43 -7.67
CA LYS A 123 -34.35 15.41 -8.76
C LYS A 123 -33.05 14.57 -8.83
N PRO A 124 -32.74 13.75 -7.81
CA PRO A 124 -31.39 13.21 -7.64
C PRO A 124 -30.94 12.15 -8.66
N SER A 125 -31.85 11.36 -9.24
CA SER A 125 -31.41 10.16 -9.99
C SER A 125 -30.88 10.46 -11.39
N ASN A 126 -31.41 11.50 -12.04
CA ASN A 126 -31.18 11.77 -13.46
C ASN A 126 -30.86 13.24 -13.75
N PHE A 127 -30.54 14.05 -12.74
CA PHE A 127 -30.20 15.46 -12.95
C PHE A 127 -28.68 15.64 -13.08
N VAL A 128 -28.28 16.45 -14.06
CA VAL A 128 -26.89 16.85 -14.27
C VAL A 128 -26.83 18.37 -14.35
N GLY A 129 -25.94 18.96 -13.55
CA GLY A 129 -25.70 20.39 -13.54
C GLY A 129 -24.48 20.77 -14.38
N VAL A 130 -24.59 21.83 -15.18
CA VAL A 130 -23.48 22.42 -15.95
C VAL A 130 -23.29 23.87 -15.51
N VAL A 131 -22.13 24.17 -14.92
CA VAL A 131 -21.77 25.51 -14.46
C VAL A 131 -20.74 26.10 -15.42
N PHE A 132 -21.14 27.05 -16.24
CA PHE A 132 -20.26 27.78 -17.15
C PHE A 132 -19.52 28.90 -16.41
N LYS A 133 -18.19 28.85 -16.41
CA LYS A 133 -17.33 29.91 -15.83
C LYS A 133 -16.92 30.93 -16.86
N ASP A 134 -16.47 30.45 -18.02
CA ASP A 134 -15.99 31.27 -19.13
C ASP A 134 -16.53 30.71 -20.45
N SER A 135 -16.22 31.40 -21.56
CA SER A 135 -16.61 30.96 -22.91
C SER A 135 -16.03 29.60 -23.36
N MET A 136 -15.07 29.05 -22.61
CA MET A 136 -14.39 27.77 -22.88
C MET A 136 -14.25 26.88 -21.63
N SER A 137 -14.72 27.35 -20.46
CA SER A 137 -14.53 26.66 -19.18
C SER A 137 -15.88 26.40 -18.55
N TYR A 138 -16.13 25.14 -18.20
CA TYR A 138 -17.33 24.71 -17.50
C TYR A 138 -17.00 23.68 -16.42
N GLN A 139 -17.94 23.46 -15.51
CA GLN A 139 -17.87 22.44 -14.48
C GLN A 139 -19.13 21.59 -14.54
N LEU A 140 -18.95 20.28 -14.57
CA LEU A 140 -20.05 19.33 -14.51
C LEU A 140 -20.29 18.92 -13.06
N ARG A 141 -21.55 18.92 -12.65
CA ARG A 141 -22.02 18.45 -11.36
C ARG A 141 -22.95 17.27 -11.59
N PHE A 142 -22.49 16.10 -11.17
CA PHE A 142 -23.26 14.88 -11.20
C PHE A 142 -23.65 14.48 -9.78
N HIS A 143 -24.71 13.66 -9.66
CA HIS A 143 -25.08 13.05 -8.39
C HIS A 143 -23.96 12.12 -7.87
N ASP A 144 -23.99 11.81 -6.57
CA ASP A 144 -23.01 11.00 -5.82
C ASP A 144 -22.79 9.57 -6.35
N SER A 145 -23.46 9.19 -7.44
CA SER A 145 -23.23 7.93 -8.15
C SER A 145 -21.91 7.89 -8.92
N ILE A 146 -21.28 9.04 -9.19
CA ILE A 146 -19.97 9.14 -9.83
C ILE A 146 -18.94 9.58 -8.80
N ALA A 147 -17.81 8.88 -8.77
CA ALA A 147 -16.71 9.20 -7.85
C ALA A 147 -16.19 10.62 -8.07
N MET A 148 -15.78 11.27 -6.98
CA MET A 148 -15.14 12.59 -7.05
C MET A 148 -13.76 12.45 -7.70
N SER A 149 -13.40 13.38 -8.60
CA SER A 149 -12.08 13.39 -9.20
C SER A 149 -10.99 13.50 -8.12
N SER A 150 -10.16 12.47 -7.99
CA SER A 150 -9.01 12.47 -7.08
C SER A 150 -7.73 12.80 -7.85
N ILE A 151 -6.88 13.65 -7.27
CA ILE A 151 -5.52 13.90 -7.78
C ILE A 151 -4.58 12.74 -7.36
N TYR A 152 -4.99 11.93 -6.39
CA TYR A 152 -4.21 10.81 -5.90
C TYR A 152 -4.52 9.57 -6.74
N THR A 153 -3.47 8.88 -7.16
CA THR A 153 -3.57 7.59 -7.83
C THR A 153 -4.15 6.58 -6.83
N GLU A 154 -5.35 6.07 -7.11
CA GLU A 154 -5.98 5.05 -6.27
C GLU A 154 -5.21 3.71 -6.31
N SER A 155 -5.37 2.90 -5.27
CA SER A 155 -4.79 1.55 -5.22
C SER A 155 -5.45 0.63 -6.25
N ARG A 156 -4.66 -0.28 -6.83
CA ARG A 156 -5.13 -1.31 -7.79
C ARG A 156 -6.20 -2.23 -7.19
N ALA A 157 -6.30 -2.29 -5.86
CA ALA A 157 -7.33 -3.05 -5.14
C ALA A 157 -8.76 -2.69 -5.60
N THR A 158 -9.02 -1.40 -5.86
CA THR A 158 -10.36 -0.89 -6.18
C THR A 158 -10.85 -1.39 -7.54
N CYS A 159 -9.95 -1.59 -8.51
CA CYS A 159 -10.29 -1.95 -9.89
C CYS A 159 -9.84 -3.37 -10.31
N SER A 160 -9.60 -4.26 -9.34
CA SER A 160 -9.15 -5.64 -9.61
C SER A 160 -10.15 -6.51 -10.40
N ASN A 161 -11.43 -6.13 -10.45
CA ASN A 161 -12.45 -6.79 -11.25
C ASN A 161 -13.28 -5.72 -11.96
N LEU A 162 -13.33 -5.75 -13.29
CA LEU A 162 -14.15 -4.83 -14.09
C LEU A 162 -15.65 -4.87 -13.70
N ARG A 163 -16.09 -6.02 -13.16
CA ARG A 163 -17.45 -6.24 -12.64
C ARG A 163 -17.74 -5.50 -11.33
N LYS A 164 -16.69 -5.08 -10.60
CA LYS A 164 -16.74 -4.17 -9.47
C LYS A 164 -16.34 -2.78 -9.95
N SER A 165 -17.26 -2.12 -10.65
CA SER A 165 -17.35 -0.67 -10.85
C SER A 165 -16.06 0.12 -10.58
N CYS A 166 -15.07 0.03 -11.49
CA CYS A 166 -13.91 0.89 -11.42
C CYS A 166 -14.35 2.34 -11.64
N GLU A 167 -13.87 3.28 -10.83
CA GLU A 167 -14.25 4.69 -10.96
C GLU A 167 -14.01 5.22 -12.38
N SER A 168 -12.89 4.86 -13.01
CA SER A 168 -12.60 5.22 -14.42
C SER A 168 -13.66 4.72 -15.41
N VAL A 169 -14.15 3.50 -15.21
CA VAL A 169 -15.22 2.90 -16.04
C VAL A 169 -16.57 3.55 -15.74
N THR A 170 -16.80 3.98 -14.49
CA THR A 170 -18.05 4.67 -14.14
C THR A 170 -18.22 5.98 -14.89
N TYR A 171 -17.15 6.75 -15.16
CA TYR A 171 -17.25 7.96 -15.99
C TYR A 171 -17.69 7.66 -17.42
N TRP A 172 -17.26 6.52 -17.97
CA TRP A 172 -17.65 6.09 -19.32
C TRP A 172 -19.10 5.58 -19.34
N SER A 173 -19.48 4.71 -18.40
CA SER A 173 -20.82 4.08 -18.39
C SER A 173 -21.93 4.99 -17.87
N SER A 174 -21.61 6.01 -17.08
CA SER A 174 -22.61 6.95 -16.51
C SER A 174 -23.08 8.03 -17.49
N GLY A 175 -22.43 8.16 -18.65
CA GLY A 175 -22.70 9.24 -19.60
C GLY A 175 -21.94 10.54 -19.30
N PHE A 176 -21.11 10.60 -18.24
CA PHE A 176 -20.27 11.76 -17.96
C PHE A 176 -19.38 12.13 -19.15
N THR A 177 -18.63 11.15 -19.67
CA THR A 177 -17.72 11.39 -20.81
C THR A 177 -18.49 11.72 -22.09
N ALA A 178 -19.68 11.15 -22.28
CA ALA A 178 -20.55 11.47 -23.41
C ALA A 178 -21.00 12.93 -23.36
N LEU A 179 -21.47 13.41 -22.20
CA LEU A 179 -21.89 14.80 -22.05
C LEU A 179 -20.74 15.77 -22.26
N GLN A 180 -19.57 15.43 -21.70
CA GLN A 180 -18.36 16.22 -21.84
C GLN A 180 -17.96 16.34 -23.32
N ALA A 181 -17.97 15.24 -24.07
CA ALA A 181 -17.68 15.23 -25.50
C ALA A 181 -18.70 16.05 -26.31
N CYS A 182 -20.00 15.97 -25.98
CA CYS A 182 -21.03 16.76 -26.64
C CYS A 182 -20.83 18.27 -26.43
N ILE A 183 -20.56 18.70 -25.20
CA ILE A 183 -20.32 20.11 -24.86
C ILE A 183 -19.04 20.60 -25.54
N ASP A 184 -17.95 19.83 -25.47
CA ASP A 184 -16.67 20.19 -26.10
C ASP A 184 -16.80 20.27 -27.62
N ALA A 185 -17.51 19.33 -28.25
CA ALA A 185 -17.79 19.37 -29.69
C ALA A 185 -18.56 20.63 -30.07
N ALA A 186 -19.59 21.00 -29.31
CA ALA A 186 -20.38 22.21 -29.54
C ALA A 186 -19.54 23.48 -29.37
N ILE A 187 -18.72 23.57 -28.32
CA ILE A 187 -17.82 24.71 -28.08
C ILE A 187 -16.81 24.84 -29.23
N ILE A 188 -16.16 23.74 -29.64
CA ILE A 188 -15.19 23.75 -30.74
C ILE A 188 -15.85 24.19 -32.03
N GLN A 189 -17.03 23.66 -32.34
CA GLN A 189 -17.75 24.01 -33.57
C GLN A 189 -18.18 25.47 -33.58
N LEU A 190 -18.69 26.01 -32.47
CA LEU A 190 -19.08 27.42 -32.37
C LEU A 190 -17.90 28.37 -32.52
N LYS A 191 -16.68 27.94 -32.17
CA LYS A 191 -15.46 28.77 -32.21
C LYS A 191 -14.68 28.63 -33.50
N THR A 192 -14.64 27.44 -34.09
CA THR A 192 -13.84 27.12 -35.28
C THR A 192 -14.67 26.98 -36.55
N ASN A 193 -16.00 26.96 -36.43
CA ASN A 193 -16.95 26.68 -37.51
C ASN A 193 -16.72 25.32 -38.21
N HIS A 194 -16.05 24.38 -37.52
CA HIS A 194 -15.77 23.03 -37.99
C HIS A 194 -16.39 22.01 -37.04
N SER A 195 -17.18 21.07 -37.59
CA SER A 195 -17.80 19.99 -36.79
C SER A 195 -16.78 18.91 -36.46
N VAL A 196 -16.68 18.54 -35.19
CA VAL A 196 -15.78 17.48 -34.70
C VAL A 196 -16.55 16.23 -34.24
N TRP A 197 -17.89 16.31 -34.20
CA TRP A 197 -18.75 15.25 -33.64
C TRP A 197 -18.54 13.87 -34.29
N GLU A 198 -18.51 13.78 -35.61
CA GLU A 198 -18.31 12.50 -36.33
C GLU A 198 -16.99 11.82 -35.94
N GLN A 199 -15.95 12.59 -35.63
CA GLN A 199 -14.68 12.05 -35.17
C GLN A 199 -14.75 11.59 -33.71
N LEU A 200 -15.50 12.30 -32.86
CA LEU A 200 -15.65 12.00 -31.44
C LEU A 200 -16.57 10.80 -31.20
N ASP A 201 -17.66 10.67 -31.95
CA ASP A 201 -18.60 9.55 -31.85
C ASP A 201 -17.92 8.19 -32.18
N LEU A 202 -16.99 8.22 -33.13
CA LEU A 202 -16.17 7.05 -33.49
C LEU A 202 -15.08 6.72 -32.47
N THR A 203 -14.83 7.58 -31.48
CA THR A 203 -13.80 7.30 -30.47
C THR A 203 -14.23 6.15 -29.57
N ARG A 204 -13.28 5.24 -29.33
CA ARG A 204 -13.46 4.09 -28.45
C ARG A 204 -12.56 4.25 -27.24
N ALA A 205 -13.12 4.02 -26.06
CA ALA A 205 -12.32 3.96 -24.85
C ALA A 205 -11.77 2.56 -24.64
N MET A 206 -10.49 2.49 -24.33
CA MET A 206 -9.81 1.26 -23.95
C MET A 206 -9.25 1.42 -22.54
N VAL A 207 -9.66 0.52 -21.64
CA VAL A 207 -8.97 0.38 -20.36
C VAL A 207 -7.65 -0.31 -20.65
N MET A 208 -6.55 0.40 -20.39
CA MET A 208 -5.22 -0.17 -20.53
C MET A 208 -5.03 -1.28 -19.51
N GLY A 209 -4.52 -2.41 -19.99
CA GLY A 209 -4.11 -3.52 -19.17
C GLY A 209 -2.91 -3.14 -18.32
N GLU A 210 -2.85 -3.74 -17.14
CA GLU A 210 -1.73 -3.55 -16.23
C GLU A 210 -0.96 -4.85 -16.04
N ALA A 211 0.37 -4.74 -16.06
CA ALA A 211 1.27 -5.87 -15.79
C ALA A 211 1.03 -6.45 -14.38
N ALA A 212 1.35 -7.73 -14.18
CA ALA A 212 1.25 -8.36 -12.86
C ALA A 212 2.14 -7.64 -11.83
N VAL A 213 1.55 -7.23 -10.71
CA VAL A 213 2.24 -6.49 -9.64
C VAL A 213 1.89 -7.12 -8.29
N VAL A 214 2.90 -7.21 -7.43
CA VAL A 214 2.71 -7.54 -6.02
C VAL A 214 2.65 -6.21 -5.26
N GLU A 215 1.47 -5.81 -4.80
CA GLU A 215 1.38 -4.68 -3.90
C GLU A 215 1.93 -5.10 -2.53
N ILE A 216 2.93 -4.36 -2.08
CA ILE A 216 3.55 -4.55 -0.78
C ILE A 216 3.04 -3.44 0.11
N ASP A 217 2.12 -3.79 1.01
CA ASP A 217 1.71 -2.86 2.04
C ASP A 217 2.89 -2.52 2.96
N ASN A 218 3.27 -1.24 2.99
CA ASN A 218 4.39 -0.75 3.80
C ASN A 218 4.10 -0.87 5.30
N PHE A 219 2.83 -0.73 5.70
CA PHE A 219 2.41 -0.76 7.10
C PHE A 219 2.67 -2.11 7.81
N PRO A 220 2.16 -3.27 7.34
CA PRO A 220 2.46 -4.56 7.96
C PRO A 220 3.95 -4.91 7.89
N ARG A 221 4.66 -4.49 6.83
CA ARG A 221 6.11 -4.69 6.74
C ARG A 221 6.87 -3.94 7.81
N ALA A 222 6.52 -2.68 8.09
CA ALA A 222 7.12 -1.90 9.17
C ALA A 222 6.89 -2.55 10.54
N ILE A 223 5.68 -3.06 10.78
CA ILE A 223 5.34 -3.79 12.01
C ILE A 223 6.20 -5.04 12.15
N ILE A 224 6.29 -5.88 11.09
CA ILE A 224 7.13 -7.09 11.10
C ILE A 224 8.59 -6.77 11.45
N LEU A 225 9.15 -5.69 10.91
CA LEU A 225 10.52 -5.26 11.22
C LEU A 225 10.70 -4.88 12.69
N ILE A 226 9.75 -4.14 13.27
CA ILE A 226 9.78 -3.78 14.69
C ILE A 226 9.68 -5.03 15.58
N TYR A 227 8.76 -5.95 15.27
CA TYR A 227 8.61 -7.20 16.01
C TYR A 227 9.86 -8.08 15.90
N LEU A 228 10.54 -8.09 14.76
CA LEU A 228 11.81 -8.81 14.59
C LEU A 228 12.88 -8.26 15.54
N VAL A 229 13.02 -6.94 15.66
CA VAL A 229 13.96 -6.32 16.60
C VAL A 229 13.62 -6.70 18.05
N ILE A 230 12.34 -6.67 18.41
CA ILE A 230 11.86 -7.06 19.74
C ILE A 230 12.15 -8.54 20.02
N ALA A 231 11.97 -9.42 19.04
CA ALA A 231 12.24 -10.86 19.19
C ALA A 231 13.72 -11.14 19.52
N PHE A 232 14.64 -10.35 18.99
CA PHE A 232 16.09 -10.50 19.23
C PHE A 232 16.60 -9.75 20.47
N SER A 233 15.86 -8.77 20.99
CA SER A 233 16.25 -7.98 22.16
C SER A 233 16.53 -8.82 23.44
N PRO A 234 15.71 -9.83 23.80
CA PRO A 234 15.97 -10.69 24.95
C PRO A 234 17.33 -11.39 24.89
N PHE A 235 17.80 -11.81 23.71
CA PHE A 235 19.13 -12.42 23.59
C PHE A 235 20.23 -11.45 24.01
N GLY A 236 20.15 -10.20 23.57
CA GLY A 236 21.08 -9.14 23.97
C GLY A 236 21.03 -8.87 25.48
N TYR A 237 19.83 -8.83 26.05
CA TYR A 237 19.63 -8.61 27.49
C TYR A 237 20.23 -9.72 28.36
N TYR A 238 19.96 -10.98 28.01
CA TYR A 238 20.52 -12.13 28.75
C TYR A 238 22.05 -12.19 28.62
N LEU A 239 22.59 -11.92 27.41
CA LEU A 239 24.03 -11.80 27.21
C LEU A 239 24.64 -10.73 28.12
N ALA A 240 24.03 -9.55 28.17
CA ALA A 240 24.49 -8.45 29.01
C ALA A 240 24.48 -8.83 30.50
N ILE A 241 23.42 -9.49 31.00
CA ILE A 241 23.37 -9.97 32.39
C ILE A 241 24.48 -10.98 32.66
N HIS A 242 24.70 -11.96 31.78
CA HIS A 242 25.74 -12.96 31.98
C HIS A 242 27.14 -12.31 32.01
N ILE A 243 27.40 -11.35 31.12
CA ILE A 243 28.67 -10.60 31.09
C ILE A 243 28.85 -9.74 32.35
N VAL A 244 27.80 -9.05 32.80
CA VAL A 244 27.85 -8.22 34.02
C VAL A 244 28.03 -9.08 35.25
N ALA A 245 27.30 -10.19 35.39
CA ALA A 245 27.44 -11.14 36.49
C ALA A 245 28.85 -11.77 36.54
N GLU A 246 29.45 -12.05 35.38
CA GLU A 246 30.83 -12.53 35.28
C GLU A 246 31.85 -11.46 35.67
N LYS A 247 31.59 -10.20 35.32
CA LYS A 247 32.39 -9.03 35.70
C LYS A 247 32.31 -8.73 37.20
N GLU A 248 31.12 -8.75 37.79
CA GLU A 248 30.90 -8.52 39.23
C GLU A 248 31.59 -9.56 40.09
N ARG A 249 31.59 -10.82 39.65
CA ARG A 249 32.32 -11.91 40.31
C ARG A 249 33.83 -11.86 40.10
N LYS A 250 34.34 -10.84 39.39
CA LYS A 250 35.75 -10.67 38.99
C LYS A 250 36.35 -11.90 38.33
N LEU A 251 35.52 -12.76 37.74
CA LEU A 251 35.96 -14.04 37.19
C LEU A 251 37.01 -13.82 36.10
N LYS A 252 36.85 -12.78 35.28
CA LYS A 252 37.82 -12.39 34.25
C LYS A 252 39.19 -12.06 34.84
N GLU A 253 39.26 -11.37 35.98
CA GLU A 253 40.52 -11.03 36.66
C GLU A 253 41.16 -12.30 37.26
N PHE A 254 40.36 -13.16 37.91
CA PHE A 254 40.81 -14.46 38.39
C PHE A 254 41.34 -15.37 37.28
N LEU A 255 40.66 -15.39 36.12
CA LEU A 255 41.05 -16.21 34.96
C LEU A 255 42.31 -15.68 34.27
N LYS A 256 42.53 -14.34 34.25
CA LYS A 256 43.80 -13.74 33.81
C LYS A 256 44.97 -14.10 34.71
N ILE A 257 44.77 -14.07 36.03
CA ILE A 257 45.78 -14.48 37.02
C ILE A 257 46.13 -15.97 36.89
N LEU A 258 45.15 -16.80 36.48
CA LEU A 258 45.34 -18.23 36.23
C LEU A 258 46.02 -18.54 34.88
N GLY A 259 46.38 -17.53 34.09
CA GLY A 259 47.11 -17.69 32.82
C GLY A 259 46.23 -17.91 31.58
N LEU A 260 44.96 -17.50 31.59
CA LEU A 260 44.08 -17.58 30.42
C LEU A 260 44.33 -16.43 29.43
N HIS A 261 44.43 -16.74 28.14
CA HIS A 261 44.58 -15.75 27.07
C HIS A 261 43.26 -15.02 26.76
N ASP A 262 43.29 -13.69 26.58
CA ASP A 262 42.10 -12.84 26.38
C ASP A 262 41.27 -13.22 25.14
N THR A 263 41.91 -13.77 24.09
CA THR A 263 41.21 -14.25 22.88
C THR A 263 40.38 -15.52 23.14
N ALA A 264 40.87 -16.43 23.98
CA ALA A 264 40.18 -17.66 24.33
C ALA A 264 38.87 -17.37 25.08
N PHE A 265 38.86 -16.30 25.88
CA PHE A 265 37.69 -15.83 26.60
C PHE A 265 36.56 -15.39 25.66
N TRP A 266 36.86 -14.52 24.68
CA TRP A 266 35.88 -14.07 23.70
C TRP A 266 35.37 -15.20 22.81
N TYR A 267 36.27 -16.09 22.39
CA TYR A 267 35.89 -17.29 21.63
C TYR A 267 34.95 -18.20 22.43
N VAL A 268 35.17 -18.40 23.74
CA VAL A 268 34.27 -19.20 24.58
C VAL A 268 32.91 -18.52 24.74
N SER A 269 32.86 -17.20 24.87
CA SER A 269 31.60 -16.45 24.94
C SER A 269 30.78 -16.59 23.65
N VAL A 270 31.42 -16.46 22.48
CA VAL A 270 30.77 -16.64 21.17
C VAL A 270 30.40 -18.11 20.91
N CYS A 271 31.29 -19.05 21.21
CA CYS A 271 31.05 -20.49 21.04
C CYS A 271 29.97 -21.02 22.00
N TYR A 272 29.85 -20.48 23.21
CA TYR A 272 28.78 -20.84 24.14
C TYR A 272 27.40 -20.48 23.59
N ASN A 273 27.30 -19.37 22.85
CA ASN A 273 26.08 -18.99 22.14
C ASN A 273 25.80 -19.88 20.92
N LEU A 274 26.84 -20.29 20.18
CA LEU A 274 26.72 -21.17 19.01
C LEU A 274 26.44 -22.65 19.37
N PHE A 275 27.03 -23.17 20.45
CA PHE A 275 26.81 -24.55 20.91
C PHE A 275 25.36 -24.74 21.38
N PHE A 276 24.75 -23.68 21.90
CA PHE A 276 23.34 -23.64 22.30
C PHE A 276 22.36 -23.84 21.13
N ILE A 277 22.75 -23.51 19.90
CA ILE A 277 21.96 -23.77 18.68
C ILE A 277 22.15 -25.22 18.19
N LYS A 278 23.30 -25.84 18.48
CA LYS A 278 23.71 -27.13 17.91
C LYS A 278 23.33 -28.33 18.78
N GLU A 279 23.21 -28.17 20.10
CA GLU A 279 22.85 -29.26 21.04
C GLU A 279 21.37 -29.71 20.96
N LYS A 280 20.57 -29.15 20.04
CA LYS A 280 19.19 -29.60 19.76
C LYS A 280 18.93 -30.01 18.31
N LYS A 281 20.00 -30.25 17.52
CA LYS A 281 19.88 -30.91 16.20
C LYS A 281 20.27 -32.40 16.23
N ASN A 282 20.55 -32.95 17.42
CA ASN A 282 20.68 -34.38 17.71
C ASN A 282 19.73 -34.76 18.84
#